data_AF-A0A536ESI0-F1
#
_entry.id   AF-A0A536ESI0-F1
#
_cell.length_a   1.000
_cell.length_b   1.000
_cell.length_c   1.000
_cell.angle_alpha   90.00
_cell.angle_beta   90.00
_cell.angle_gamma   90.00
#
_symmetry.space_group_name_H-M   'P 1'
#
loop_
_entity.id
_entity.type
_entity.pdbx_description
1 polymer ?
#
loop_
_entity_poly.entity_id
_entity_poly.type
_entity_poly.pdbx_seq_one_letter_code
_entity_poly.pdbx_strand_id
1 'polypeptide(L)'
;MLAASIGFFLNIFNLIPVWQLDGAWILAPVSPWFQVVGLGMIAVSVLVFHFASFFLIIIALLGIQTMRAGFRNAKNPYYASVPTQARLALGAAWLGLVLYLGVMTFQAESLFVSLAR
;
A
#
# COMPACT_ATOMS: atom_id res chain seq x y z
N MET A 1 -2.96 23.67 3.46
CA MET A 1 -1.72 22.85 3.43
C MET A 1 -1.82 21.64 4.34
N LEU A 2 -2.05 21.79 5.65
CA LEU A 2 -2.16 20.65 6.57
C LEU A 2 -3.14 19.55 6.11
N ALA A 3 -4.36 19.93 5.71
CA ALA A 3 -5.35 18.98 5.21
C ALA A 3 -4.89 18.21 3.96
N ALA A 4 -4.13 18.85 3.06
CA ALA A 4 -3.58 18.20 1.88
C ALA A 4 -2.47 17.20 2.26
N SER A 5 -1.57 17.59 3.18
CA SER A 5 -0.51 16.70 3.68
C SER A 5 -1.09 15.44 4.34
N ILE A 6 -2.10 15.61 5.20
CA ILE A 6 -2.81 14.48 5.82
C ILE A 6 -3.51 13.63 4.76
N GLY A 7 -4.21 14.25 3.81
CA GLY A 7 -4.92 13.56 2.74
C GLY A 7 -4.00 12.70 1.86
N PHE A 8 -2.88 13.26 1.40
CA PHE A 8 -1.92 12.51 0.59
C PHE A 8 -1.25 11.38 1.37
N PHE A 9 -0.88 11.63 2.63
CA PHE A 9 -0.32 10.61 3.52
C PHE A 9 -1.29 9.43 3.70
N LEU A 10 -2.55 9.70 4.02
CA LEU A 10 -3.57 8.65 4.20
C LEU A 10 -3.78 7.83 2.92
N ASN A 11 -3.79 8.48 1.76
CA ASN A 11 -3.93 7.77 0.49
C ASN A 11 -2.71 6.88 0.20
N ILE A 12 -1.48 7.37 0.40
CA ILE A 12 -0.26 6.56 0.22
C ILE A 12 -0.25 5.39 1.19
N PHE A 13 -0.67 5.62 2.44
CA PHE A 13 -0.73 4.59 3.46
C PHE A 13 -1.72 3.48 3.06
N ASN A 14 -2.90 3.85 2.57
CA ASN A 14 -3.89 2.89 2.08
C ASN A 14 -3.43 2.12 0.84
N LEU A 15 -2.44 2.60 0.09
CA LEU A 15 -1.90 1.86 -1.05
C LEU A 15 -0.85 0.81 -0.67
N ILE A 16 -0.41 0.75 0.58
CA ILE A 16 0.45 -0.35 1.05
C ILE A 16 -0.34 -1.66 0.87
N PRO A 17 0.19 -2.65 0.13
CA PRO A 17 -0.56 -3.84 -0.24
C PRO A 17 -0.62 -4.87 0.89
N VAL A 18 -1.20 -4.53 2.04
CA VAL A 18 -1.25 -5.42 3.21
C VAL A 18 -2.60 -5.32 3.91
N TRP A 19 -3.04 -6.43 4.49
CA TRP A 19 -4.29 -6.50 5.25
C TRP A 19 -5.51 -6.00 4.45
N GLN A 20 -6.37 -5.17 5.04
CA GLN A 20 -7.59 -4.64 4.41
C GLN A 20 -7.38 -3.27 3.76
N LEU A 21 -6.13 -2.84 3.59
CA LEU A 21 -5.81 -1.59 2.91
C LEU A 21 -6.13 -1.70 1.41
N ASP A 22 -6.52 -0.59 0.79
CA ASP A 22 -6.95 -0.54 -0.60
C ASP A 22 -5.94 -1.16 -1.57
N GLY A 23 -4.64 -0.97 -1.31
CA GLY A 23 -3.57 -1.59 -2.09
C GLY A 23 -3.67 -3.12 -2.16
N ALA A 24 -4.08 -3.78 -1.07
CA ALA A 24 -4.25 -5.23 -1.03
C ALA A 24 -5.43 -5.68 -1.90
N TRP A 25 -6.52 -4.91 -1.94
CA TRP A 25 -7.70 -5.20 -2.76
C TRP A 25 -7.45 -4.96 -4.24
N ILE A 26 -6.81 -3.84 -4.58
CA ILE A 26 -6.47 -3.49 -5.98
C ILE A 26 -5.52 -4.54 -6.58
N LEU A 27 -4.55 -5.01 -5.79
CA LEU A 27 -3.53 -5.94 -6.24
C LEU A 27 -3.89 -7.43 -6.02
N ALA A 28 -5.03 -7.73 -5.38
CA ALA A 28 -5.48 -9.09 -5.13
C ALA A 28 -5.57 -9.94 -6.42
N PRO A 29 -6.11 -9.43 -7.54
CA PRO A 29 -6.13 -10.18 -8.81
C PRO A 29 -4.78 -10.19 -9.53
N VAL A 30 -3.86 -9.30 -9.17
CA VAL A 30 -2.57 -9.13 -9.86
C VAL A 30 -1.60 -10.20 -9.39
N SER A 31 -1.31 -10.28 -8.08
CA SER A 31 -0.46 -11.31 -7.50
C SER A 31 -0.52 -11.32 -5.97
N PRO A 32 -0.59 -12.48 -5.30
CA PRO A 32 -0.50 -12.57 -3.84
C PRO A 32 0.87 -12.14 -3.29
N TRP A 33 1.91 -12.10 -4.13
CA TRP A 33 3.25 -11.66 -3.72
C TRP A 33 3.32 -10.20 -3.29
N PHE A 34 2.41 -9.35 -3.77
CA PHE A 34 2.35 -7.96 -3.30
C PHE A 34 2.09 -7.87 -1.80
N GLN A 35 1.39 -8.84 -1.20
CA GLN A 35 1.19 -8.87 0.26
C GLN A 35 2.47 -9.17 1.04
N VAL A 36 3.38 -9.96 0.45
CA VAL A 36 4.73 -10.16 1.00
C VAL A 36 5.52 -8.86 0.95
N VAL A 37 5.44 -8.14 -0.17
CA VAL A 37 6.10 -6.82 -0.33
C VAL A 37 5.57 -5.83 0.71
N GLY A 38 4.25 -5.75 0.89
CA GLY A 38 3.63 -4.85 1.89
C GLY A 38 4.09 -5.15 3.32
N LEU A 39 4.13 -6.43 3.71
CA LEU A 39 4.68 -6.84 5.02
C LEU A 39 6.18 -6.55 5.15
N GLY A 40 6.94 -6.78 4.08
CA GLY A 40 8.36 -6.46 4.03
C GLY A 40 8.62 -4.97 4.22
N MET A 41 7.83 -4.11 3.59
CA MET A 41 7.89 -2.65 3.77
C MET A 41 7.64 -2.26 5.23
N ILE A 42 6.64 -2.85 5.89
CA ILE A 42 6.40 -2.58 7.32
C ILE A 42 7.57 -3.07 8.18
N ALA A 43 8.10 -4.26 7.91
CA ALA A 43 9.24 -4.79 8.64
C ALA A 43 10.47 -3.88 8.50
N VAL A 44 10.76 -3.37 7.29
CA VAL A 44 11.84 -2.39 7.06
C VAL A 44 11.58 -1.10 7.84
N SER A 45 10.35 -0.57 7.81
CA SER A 45 9.97 0.62 8.59
C SER A 45 10.22 0.46 10.10
N VAL A 46 9.90 -0.71 10.66
CA VAL A 46 10.08 -0.99 12.09
C VAL A 46 11.54 -1.26 12.44
N LEU A 47 12.24 -2.08 11.66
CA LEU A 47 13.57 -2.59 12.01
C LEU A 47 14.71 -1.64 11.61
N VAL A 48 14.56 -0.94 10.48
CA VAL A 48 15.62 -0.06 9.93
C VAL A 48 15.39 1.38 10.35
N PHE A 49 14.14 1.85 10.27
CA PHE A 49 13.80 3.25 10.56
C PHE A 49 13.33 3.47 11.99
N HIS A 50 13.27 2.41 12.82
CA HIS A 50 12.74 2.45 14.19
C HIS A 50 11.33 3.07 14.28
N PHE A 51 10.58 3.04 13.18
CA PHE A 51 9.26 3.64 13.07
C PHE A 51 8.20 2.60 13.40
N ALA A 52 8.05 2.33 14.69
CA ALA A 52 7.06 1.39 15.22
C ALA A 52 5.89 2.15 15.83
N SER A 53 4.76 2.18 15.12
CA SER A 53 3.49 2.62 15.71
C SER A 53 2.66 1.41 16.13
N PHE A 54 1.87 1.54 17.20
CA PHE A 54 0.93 0.52 17.64
C PHE A 54 0.03 0.05 16.48
N PHE A 55 -0.39 0.99 15.64
CA PHE A 55 -1.22 0.72 14.46
C PHE A 55 -0.49 -0.09 13.39
N LEU A 56 0.78 0.22 13.09
CA LEU A 56 1.59 -0.54 12.13
C LEU A 56 1.82 -1.98 12.59
N ILE A 57 2.01 -2.19 13.90
CA ILE A 57 2.18 -3.54 14.46
C ILE A 57 0.90 -4.36 14.28
N ILE A 58 -0.28 -3.77 14.56
CA ILE A 58 -1.58 -4.42 14.31
C ILE A 58 -1.72 -4.79 12.84
N ILE A 59 -1.43 -3.85 11.93
CA ILE A 59 -1.51 -4.10 10.49
C ILE A 59 -0.56 -5.22 10.07
N ALA A 60 0.66 -5.27 10.59
CA ALA A 60 1.60 -6.35 10.29
C ALA A 60 1.06 -7.71 10.75
N LEU A 61 0.55 -7.80 11.98
CA LEU A 61 0.03 -9.05 12.54
C LEU A 61 -1.18 -9.56 11.75
N LEU A 62 -2.15 -8.70 11.45
CA LEU A 62 -3.33 -9.06 10.66
C LEU A 62 -2.97 -9.28 9.17
N GLY A 63 -1.95 -8.57 8.68
CA GLY A 63 -1.37 -8.69 7.35
C GLY A 63 -0.81 -10.09 7.08
N ILE A 64 -0.18 -10.74 8.06
CA ILE A 64 0.34 -12.11 7.92
C ILE A 64 -0.80 -13.10 7.62
N GLN A 65 -1.93 -12.96 8.31
CA GLN A 65 -3.07 -13.86 8.14
C GLN A 65 -3.76 -13.67 6.79
N THR A 66 -3.91 -12.42 6.35
CA THR A 66 -4.45 -12.10 5.03
C THR A 66 -3.52 -12.55 3.90
N MET A 67 -2.21 -12.38 4.04
CA MET A 67 -1.21 -12.91 3.10
C MET A 67 -1.34 -14.43 2.95
N ARG A 68 -1.38 -15.17 4.05
CA ARG A 68 -1.58 -16.63 4.02
C ARG A 68 -2.90 -17.02 3.35
N ALA A 69 -3.98 -16.27 3.59
CA ALA A 69 -5.25 -16.48 2.91
C ALA A 69 -5.15 -16.19 1.40
N GLY A 70 -4.45 -15.13 1.00
CA GLY A 70 -4.21 -14.77 -0.40
C GLY A 70 -3.52 -15.89 -1.18
N PHE A 71 -2.45 -16.47 -0.63
CA PHE A 71 -1.77 -17.60 -1.28
C PHE A 71 -2.63 -18.86 -1.36
N ARG A 72 -3.42 -19.18 -0.33
CA ARG A 72 -4.36 -20.31 -0.37
C ARG A 72 -5.44 -20.12 -1.42
N ASN A 73 -5.93 -18.89 -1.57
CA ASN A 73 -6.99 -18.52 -2.50
C ASN A 73 -6.49 -18.10 -3.88
N ALA A 74 -5.17 -18.17 -4.15
CA ALA A 74 -4.59 -17.71 -5.42
C ALA A 74 -5.13 -18.46 -6.65
N LYS A 75 -5.62 -19.69 -6.45
CA LYS A 75 -6.25 -20.52 -7.51
C LYS A 75 -7.77 -20.34 -7.59
N ASN A 76 -8.36 -19.45 -6.79
CA ASN A 76 -9.81 -19.23 -6.80
C ASN A 76 -10.25 -18.71 -8.18
N PRO A 77 -11.29 -19.31 -8.81
CA PRO A 77 -11.85 -18.84 -10.08
C PRO A 77 -12.16 -17.34 -10.12
N TYR A 78 -12.53 -16.75 -8.97
CA TYR A 78 -12.79 -15.32 -8.84
C TYR A 78 -11.60 -14.45 -9.29
N TYR A 79 -10.37 -14.79 -8.86
CA TYR A 79 -9.16 -14.07 -9.28
C TYR A 79 -8.61 -14.59 -10.61
N ALA A 80 -8.74 -15.90 -10.86
CA ALA A 80 -8.20 -16.53 -12.06
C ALA A 80 -8.91 -16.07 -13.34
N SER A 81 -10.19 -15.69 -13.26
CA SER A 81 -11.01 -15.22 -14.39
C SER A 81 -10.62 -13.83 -14.92
N VAL A 82 -9.86 -13.04 -14.16
CA VAL A 82 -9.45 -11.69 -14.59
C VAL A 82 -8.41 -11.80 -15.71
N PRO A 83 -8.66 -11.22 -16.92
CA PRO A 83 -7.71 -11.27 -18.03
C PRO A 83 -6.37 -10.63 -17.69
N THR A 84 -5.27 -11.14 -18.26
CA THR A 84 -3.91 -10.63 -18.01
C THR A 84 -3.78 -9.13 -18.27
N GLN A 85 -4.43 -8.62 -19.34
CA GLN A 85 -4.43 -7.19 -19.66
C GLN A 85 -5.05 -6.35 -18.53
N ALA A 86 -6.16 -6.81 -17.93
CA ALA A 86 -6.79 -6.13 -16.81
C ALA A 86 -5.92 -6.16 -15.56
N ARG A 87 -5.22 -7.27 -15.29
CA ARG A 87 -4.26 -7.34 -14.17
C ARG A 87 -3.10 -6.35 -14.33
N LEU A 88 -2.56 -6.24 -15.55
CA LEU A 88 -1.52 -5.28 -15.86
C LEU A 88 -2.02 -3.85 -15.74
N ALA A 89 -3.24 -3.57 -16.20
CA ALA A 89 -3.86 -2.25 -16.05
C ALA A 89 -4.07 -1.87 -14.58
N LEU A 90 -4.54 -2.79 -13.74
CA LEU A 90 -4.68 -2.58 -12.29
C LEU A 90 -3.33 -2.30 -11.62
N GLY A 91 -2.31 -3.10 -11.93
CA GLY A 91 -0.96 -2.90 -11.40
C GLY A 91 -0.35 -1.56 -11.84
N ALA A 92 -0.54 -1.19 -13.11
CA ALA A 92 -0.07 0.08 -13.65
C ALA A 92 -0.81 1.27 -13.03
N ALA A 93 -2.13 1.18 -12.86
CA ALA A 93 -2.93 2.23 -12.22
C ALA A 93 -2.53 2.41 -10.75
N TRP A 94 -2.34 1.30 -10.00
CA TRP A 94 -1.84 1.34 -8.64
C TRP A 94 -0.46 2.02 -8.56
N LEU A 95 0.49 1.62 -9.42
CA LEU A 95 1.82 2.19 -9.45
C LEU A 95 1.79 3.68 -9.81
N GLY A 96 0.99 4.06 -10.80
CA GLY A 96 0.80 5.46 -11.20
C GLY A 96 0.25 6.30 -10.04
N LEU A 97 -0.72 5.77 -9.29
CA LEU A 97 -1.30 6.45 -8.14
C LEU A 97 -0.27 6.60 -7.00
N VAL A 98 0.51 5.56 -6.71
CA VAL A 98 1.61 5.62 -5.72
C VAL A 98 2.62 6.70 -6.10
N LEU A 99 3.07 6.74 -7.35
CA LEU A 99 4.03 7.73 -7.83
C LEU A 99 3.46 9.16 -7.76
N TYR A 100 2.23 9.35 -8.23
CA TYR A 100 1.54 10.63 -8.18
C TYR A 100 1.41 11.15 -6.75
N LEU A 101 0.92 10.32 -5.82
CA LEU A 101 0.76 10.70 -4.43
C LEU A 101 2.09 10.95 -3.74
N GLY A 102 3.16 10.23 -4.11
CA GLY A 102 4.51 10.47 -3.59
C GLY A 102 5.01 11.86 -3.96
N VAL A 103 4.88 12.21 -5.25
CA VAL A 103 5.23 13.54 -5.77
C VAL A 103 4.37 14.64 -5.11
N MET A 104 3.08 14.40 -4.91
CA MET A 104 2.19 15.37 -4.25
C MET A 104 2.47 15.52 -2.76
N THR A 105 2.83 14.43 -2.07
CA THR A 105 3.24 14.47 -0.65
C THR A 105 4.50 15.31 -0.49
N PHE A 106 5.51 15.06 -1.33
CA PHE A 106 6.77 15.82 -1.31
C PHE A 106 6.57 17.32 -1.60
N GLN A 107 5.72 17.66 -2.58
CA GLN A 107 5.37 19.05 -2.87
C GLN A 107 4.59 19.70 -1.72
N ALA A 108 3.61 19.01 -1.14
CA ALA A 108 2.83 19.54 -0.03
C ALA A 108 3.71 19.79 1.21
N GLU A 109 4.65 18.89 1.51
CA GLU A 109 5.60 19.04 2.61
C GLU A 109 6.55 20.22 2.39
N SER A 110 7.14 20.35 1.19
CA SER A 110 8.07 21.45 0.89
C SER A 110 7.39 22.82 1.01
N LEU A 111 6.16 22.96 0.51
CA LEU A 111 5.37 24.18 0.67
C LEU A 111 5.01 24.44 2.14
N PHE A 112 4.60 23.41 2.89
CA PHE A 112 4.28 23.54 4.31
C PHE A 112 5.48 24.05 5.13
N VAL A 113 6.67 23.48 4.90
CA VAL A 113 7.92 23.89 5.58
C VAL A 113 8.32 25.31 5.19
N SER A 114 8.11 25.71 3.94
CA SER A 114 8.42 27.07 3.48
C SER A 114 7.55 28.15 4.13
N LEU A 115 6.28 27.84 4.41
CA LEU A 115 5.34 28.75 5.05
C LEU A 115 5.47 28.79 6.59
N ALA A 116 6.10 27.77 7.17
CA ALA A 116 6.30 27.65 8.61
C ALA A 116 7.59 28.33 9.11
N ARG A 117 8.45 28.79 8.20
CA ARG A 117 9.59 29.67 8.49
C ARG A 117 9.18 31.13 8.30
#